data_AF-A0AB37NR03-F1
#
_entry.id   AF-A0AB37NR03-F1
#
_cell.length_a   1.000
_cell.length_b   1.000
_cell.length_c   1.000
_cell.angle_alpha   90.00
_cell.angle_beta   90.00
_cell.angle_gamma   90.00
#
_symmetry.space_group_name_H-M   'P 1'
#
loop_
_entity.id
_entity.type
_entity.pdbx_description
1 polymer ?
#
loop_
_entity_poly.entity_id
_entity_poly.type
_entity_poly.pdbx_seq_one_letter_code
_entity_poly.pdbx_strand_id
1 'polypeptide(L)'
;MKVVLLNEENCANDIDSNWDVLNMESLLERLAQITPNELTEGETFRLFYNKKGNDEKRPAGTFRVLKQYFYVIKLEYVGLEFV
;
A
#
# COMPACT_ATOMS: atom_id res chain seq x y z
N MET A 1 8.63 -2.27 -10.74
CA MET A 1 9.39 -2.34 -9.47
C MET A 1 8.99 -3.61 -8.72
N LYS A 2 9.87 -4.24 -7.95
CA LYS A 2 9.46 -5.32 -7.03
C LYS A 2 9.14 -4.73 -5.66
N VAL A 3 7.97 -5.06 -5.11
CA VAL A 3 7.58 -4.69 -3.74
C VAL A 3 7.74 -5.93 -2.86
N VAL A 4 8.33 -5.74 -1.69
CA VAL A 4 8.36 -6.75 -0.61
C VAL A 4 7.62 -6.14 0.56
N LEU A 5 6.44 -6.67 0.88
CA LEU A 5 5.65 -6.19 2.01
C LEU A 5 5.89 -7.10 3.21
N LEU A 6 6.16 -6.51 4.37
CA LEU A 6 6.14 -7.21 5.64
C LEU A 6 4.75 -7.16 6.25
N ASN A 7 4.40 -8.21 6.98
CA ASN A 7 3.09 -8.41 7.61
C ASN A 7 1.94 -8.47 6.57
N GLU A 8 2.18 -9.18 5.46
CA GLU A 8 1.17 -9.35 4.40
C GLU A 8 -0.14 -9.94 4.91
N GLU A 9 -0.10 -10.83 5.90
CA GLU A 9 -1.30 -11.40 6.52
C GLU A 9 -2.18 -10.33 7.18
N ASN A 10 -1.57 -9.39 7.91
CA ASN A 10 -2.31 -8.28 8.52
C ASN A 10 -2.91 -7.38 7.44
N CYS A 11 -2.13 -7.09 6.40
CA CYS A 11 -2.63 -6.32 5.26
C CYS A 11 -3.80 -7.03 4.57
N ALA A 12 -3.70 -8.34 4.35
CA ALA A 12 -4.75 -9.12 3.71
C ALA A 12 -6.05 -9.18 4.53
N ASN A 13 -5.95 -9.23 5.87
CA ASN A 13 -7.10 -9.17 6.76
C ASN A 13 -7.80 -7.81 6.73
N ASP A 14 -7.03 -6.74 6.51
CA ASP A 14 -7.54 -5.37 6.43
C ASP A 14 -7.99 -4.97 5.01
N ILE A 15 -7.61 -5.73 3.97
CA ILE A 15 -8.10 -5.48 2.61
C ILE A 15 -9.60 -5.76 2.55
N ASP A 16 -10.36 -4.71 2.26
CA ASP A 16 -11.80 -4.79 2.03
C ASP A 16 -12.10 -4.76 0.52
N SER A 17 -12.69 -5.85 0.02
CA SER A 17 -13.06 -6.03 -1.38
C SER A 17 -14.11 -5.04 -1.92
N ASN A 18 -14.69 -4.20 -1.05
CA ASN A 18 -15.59 -3.12 -1.44
C ASN A 18 -14.87 -1.91 -2.07
N TRP A 19 -13.55 -1.84 -1.96
CA TRP A 19 -12.71 -0.82 -2.59
C TRP A 19 -12.17 -1.29 -3.95
N ASP A 20 -11.51 -0.41 -4.69
CA ASP A 20 -10.85 -0.75 -5.97
C ASP A 20 -9.69 -1.77 -5.83
N VAL A 21 -9.39 -2.24 -4.62
CA VAL A 21 -8.49 -3.37 -4.38
C VAL A 21 -9.31 -4.61 -4.08
N LEU A 22 -9.16 -5.58 -4.97
CA LEU A 22 -9.86 -6.85 -4.87
C LEU A 22 -9.06 -7.88 -4.07
N ASN A 23 -7.72 -7.74 -4.01
CA ASN A 23 -6.81 -8.68 -3.36
C ASN A 23 -5.40 -8.08 -3.15
N MET A 24 -4.54 -8.85 -2.47
CA MET A 24 -3.13 -8.51 -2.24
C MET A 24 -2.32 -8.26 -3.51
N GLU A 25 -2.59 -8.99 -4.60
CA GLU A 25 -1.86 -8.85 -5.86
C GLU A 25 -2.08 -7.46 -6.47
N SER A 26 -3.34 -7.02 -6.58
CA SER A 26 -3.69 -5.67 -7.05
C SER A 26 -3.09 -4.56 -6.16
N LEU A 27 -2.99 -4.81 -4.85
CA LEU A 27 -2.36 -3.88 -3.92
C LEU A 27 -0.85 -3.76 -4.18
N LEU A 28 -0.15 -4.88 -4.32
CA LEU A 28 1.29 -4.92 -4.62
C LEU A 28 1.59 -4.26 -5.97
N GLU A 29 0.76 -4.47 -6.98
CA GLU A 29 0.87 -3.79 -8.28
C GLU A 29 0.76 -2.28 -8.12
N ARG A 30 -0.17 -1.79 -7.30
CA ARG A 30 -0.32 -0.35 -7.04
C ARG A 30 0.89 0.22 -6.31
N LEU A 31 1.38 -0.47 -5.30
CA LEU A 31 2.59 -0.08 -4.57
C LEU A 31 3.81 -0.05 -5.50
N ALA A 32 3.88 -0.95 -6.49
CA ALA A 32 4.96 -1.00 -7.47
C ALA A 32 4.93 0.14 -8.50
N GLN A 33 3.80 0.86 -8.60
CA GLN A 33 3.63 2.04 -9.46
C GLN A 33 4.07 3.35 -8.78
N ILE A 34 4.28 3.34 -7.46
CA ILE A 34 4.76 4.52 -6.74
C ILE A 34 6.21 4.81 -7.13
N THR A 35 6.51 6.06 -7.44
CA THR A 35 7.85 6.43 -7.88
C THR A 35 8.81 6.34 -6.69
N PRO A 36 9.96 5.65 -6.82
CA PRO A 36 10.89 5.49 -5.70
C PRO A 36 11.42 6.82 -5.18
N ASN A 37 11.53 7.82 -6.06
CA ASN A 37 12.03 9.14 -5.72
C ASN A 37 11.07 9.91 -4.79
N GLU A 38 9.86 9.42 -4.57
CA GLU A 38 8.85 10.00 -3.68
C GLU A 38 8.86 9.35 -2.30
N LEU A 39 9.73 8.36 -2.04
CA LEU A 39 9.73 7.57 -0.82
C LEU A 39 11.09 7.65 -0.12
N THR A 40 11.06 8.01 1.18
CA THR A 40 12.26 8.09 2.02
C THR A 40 12.30 6.92 3.00
N GLU A 41 13.47 6.32 3.24
CA GLU A 41 13.58 5.27 4.28
C GLU A 41 13.16 5.80 5.66
N GLY A 42 12.32 5.05 6.36
CA GLY A 42 11.70 5.43 7.63
C GLY A 42 10.42 6.25 7.50
N GLU A 43 10.10 6.75 6.30
CA GLU A 43 8.87 7.49 6.04
C GLU A 43 7.64 6.58 6.10
N THR A 44 6.52 7.16 6.50
CA THR A 44 5.22 6.50 6.47
C THR A 44 4.33 7.24 5.49
N PHE A 45 3.72 6.50 4.57
CA PHE A 45 2.76 7.05 3.60
C PHE A 45 1.46 6.27 3.64
N ARG A 46 0.39 6.92 3.14
CA ARG A 46 -0.93 6.32 3.03
C ARG A 46 -1.25 6.06 1.58
N LEU A 47 -1.73 4.86 1.28
CA LEU A 47 -2.30 4.55 -0.01
C LEU A 47 -3.81 4.78 0.07
N PHE A 48 -4.38 5.39 -0.96
CA PHE A 48 -5.81 5.65 -1.04
C PHE A 48 -6.41 4.93 -2.25
N TYR A 49 -7.59 4.34 -2.07
CA TYR A 49 -8.37 3.76 -3.16
C TYR A 49 -9.73 4.41 -3.25
N ASN A 50 -10.29 4.36 -4.46
CA ASN A 50 -11.68 4.74 -4.65
C ASN A 50 -12.58 3.58 -4.23
N LYS A 51 -13.78 3.91 -3.79
CA LYS A 51 -14.85 2.93 -3.61
C LYS A 51 -15.33 2.47 -4.97
N LYS A 52 -15.55 1.17 -5.15
CA LYS A 52 -16.10 0.67 -6.41
C LYS A 52 -17.46 1.32 -6.68
N GLY A 53 -17.55 2.09 -7.77
CA GLY A 53 -18.78 2.79 -8.17
C GLY A 53 -19.03 4.14 -7.49
N ASN A 54 -18.03 4.74 -6.81
CA ASN A 54 -18.10 6.11 -6.28
C ASN A 54 -16.70 6.76 -6.29
N ASP A 55 -16.61 8.07 -6.42
CA ASP A 55 -15.33 8.83 -6.42
C ASP A 55 -14.78 9.10 -5.01
N GLU A 56 -15.37 8.49 -3.98
CA GLU A 56 -14.89 8.59 -2.61
C GLU A 56 -13.55 7.86 -2.43
N LYS A 57 -12.50 8.64 -2.08
CA LYS A 57 -11.19 8.12 -1.70
C LYS A 57 -11.16 7.77 -0.22
N ARG A 58 -10.74 6.55 0.11
CA ARG A 58 -10.49 6.10 1.49
C ARG A 58 -9.06 5.58 1.66
N PRO A 59 -8.48 5.75 2.85
CA PRO A 59 -7.19 5.17 3.17
C PRO A 59 -7.33 3.64 3.13
N ALA A 60 -6.37 3.01 2.47
CA ALA A 60 -6.35 1.58 2.21
C ALA A 60 -5.20 0.85 2.87
N GLY A 61 -4.34 1.61 3.52
CA GLY A 61 -3.20 1.11 4.24
C GLY A 61 -2.22 2.22 4.50
N THR A 62 -1.68 2.20 5.70
CA THR A 62 -0.53 2.98 6.09
C THR A 62 0.69 2.07 5.97
N PHE A 63 1.69 2.52 5.21
CA PHE A 63 2.89 1.75 4.89
C PHE A 63 4.12 2.51 5.33
N ARG A 64 5.04 1.82 6.00
CA ARG A 64 6.35 2.35 6.37
C ARG A 64 7.41 1.85 5.40
N VAL A 65 8.22 2.76 4.87
CA VAL A 65 9.35 2.43 4.00
C VAL A 65 10.49 1.90 4.87
N LEU A 66 10.83 0.63 4.70
CA LEU A 66 11.94 0.02 5.45
C LEU A 66 13.27 0.18 4.72
N LYS A 67 13.29 -0.11 3.43
CA LYS A 67 14.47 0.02 2.58
C LYS A 67 14.10 0.26 1.12
N GLN A 68 14.95 0.99 0.42
CA GLN A 68 14.82 1.22 -1.02
C GLN A 68 16.11 0.90 -1.77
N TYR A 69 15.98 0.08 -2.81
CA TYR A 69 17.05 -0.26 -3.76
C TYR A 69 16.59 0.08 -5.18
N PHE A 70 17.53 0.13 -6.14
CA PHE A 70 17.28 0.50 -7.54
C PHE A 70 16.02 -0.14 -8.19
N TYR A 71 15.67 -1.38 -7.82
CA TYR A 71 14.49 -2.09 -8.37
C TYR A 71 13.59 -2.75 -7.32
N VAL A 72 13.89 -2.58 -6.03
CA VAL A 72 13.18 -3.25 -4.94
C VAL A 72 12.84 -2.24 -3.86
N ILE A 73 11.58 -2.18 -3.46
CA ILE A 73 11.17 -1.46 -2.26
C ILE A 73 10.67 -2.45 -1.22
N LYS A 74 11.17 -2.30 0.01
CA LYS A 74 10.72 -3.07 1.17
C LYS A 74 9.84 -2.18 2.04
N LEU A 75 8.60 -2.60 2.23
CA LEU A 75 7.59 -1.90 2.98
C LEU A 75 7.16 -2.74 4.19
N GLU A 76 6.65 -2.08 5.21
CA GLU A 76 5.92 -2.71 6.31
C GLU A 76 4.51 -2.16 6.33
N TYR A 77 3.54 -3.06 6.43
CA TYR A 77 2.16 -2.68 6.70
C TYR A 77 1.99 -2.27 8.16
N VAL A 78 1.48 -1.05 8.38
CA VAL A 78 1.27 -0.47 9.72
C VAL A 78 -0.18 -0.61 10.19
N GLY A 79 -1.15 -0.56 9.27
CA GLY A 79 -2.58 -0.66 9.58
C GLY A 79 -3.47 0.24 8.72
N LEU A 80 -4.78 0.16 8.93
CA LEU A 80 -5.78 1.09 8.40
C LEU A 80 -6.03 2.25 9.37
N GLU A 81 -5.65 3.47 8.99
CA GLU A 81 -6.06 4.68 9.71
C GLU A 81 -7.13 5.43 8.92
N PHE A 82 -8.37 5.40 9.40
CA PHE A 82 -9.45 6.24 8.89
C PHE A 82 -9.39 7.61 9.59
N VAL A 83 -9.01 8.66 8.87
CA VAL A 83 -9.14 10.06 9.32
C VAL A 83 -10.45 10.63 8.80
#